data_AF-A0A6N2Z1T8-F1
#
_entry.id   AF-A0A6N2Z1T8-F1
#
_cell.length_a   1.000
_cell.length_b   1.000
_cell.length_c   1.000
_cell.angle_alpha   90.00
_cell.angle_beta   90.00
_cell.angle_gamma   90.00
#
_symmetry.space_group_name_H-M   'P 1'
#
loop_
_entity.id
_entity.type
_entity.pdbx_description
1 polymer ?
#
loop_
_entity_poly.entity_id
_entity_poly.type
_entity_poly.pdbx_seq_one_letter_code
_entity_poly.pdbx_strand_id
1 'polypeptide(L)' 'MAIEAYCVKCKAKKEMKDPVESLTKNGKPITKGKCPDCGTTICRIGAAK' A
#
# COMPACT_ATOMS: atom_id res chain seq x y z
N MET A 1 8.36 7.99 6.44
CA MET A 1 8.28 6.89 5.45
C MET A 1 6.82 6.66 5.12
N ALA A 2 6.26 7.47 4.23
CA ALA A 2 4.92 7.25 3.73
C ALA A 2 5.03 6.37 2.48
N ILE A 3 4.36 5.23 2.49
CA ILE A 3 4.39 4.32 1.34
C ILE A 3 3.27 4.78 0.42
N GLU A 4 3.62 5.33 -0.72
CA GLU A 4 2.63 5.78 -1.69
C GLU A 4 2.04 4.57 -2.41
N ALA A 5 0.72 4.43 -2.43
CA ALA A 5 0.05 3.44 -3.27
C ALA A 5 -0.96 4.09 -4.19
N TYR A 6 -1.17 3.46 -5.33
CA TYR A 6 -2.24 3.84 -6.23
C TYR A 6 -3.58 3.34 -5.69
N CYS A 7 -4.47 4.27 -5.36
CA CYS A 7 -5.83 3.93 -5.00
C CYS A 7 -6.68 3.88 -6.27
N VAL A 8 -7.15 2.68 -6.64
CA VAL A 8 -8.01 2.48 -7.83
C VAL A 8 -9.35 3.21 -7.74
N LYS A 9 -9.86 3.44 -6.52
CA LYS A 9 -11.09 4.22 -6.30
C LYS A 9 -10.87 5.71 -6.54
N CYS A 10 -9.80 6.26 -5.97
CA CYS A 10 -9.47 7.68 -6.14
C CYS A 10 -8.75 7.96 -7.48
N LYS A 11 -8.36 6.90 -8.22
CA LYS A 11 -7.51 6.95 -9.43
C LYS A 11 -6.28 7.86 -9.26
N ALA A 12 -5.73 7.86 -8.05
CA ALA A 12 -4.63 8.73 -7.65
C ALA A 12 -3.63 7.97 -6.80
N LYS A 13 -2.37 8.39 -6.85
CA LYS A 13 -1.35 7.96 -5.88
C LYS A 13 -1.62 8.69 -4.58
N LYS A 14 -1.82 7.94 -3.50
CA LYS A 14 -2.07 8.46 -2.16
C LYS A 14 -1.12 7.77 -1.20
N GLU A 15 -0.73 8.49 -0.15
CA GLU A 15 0.02 7.93 0.96
C GLU A 15 -0.84 6.93 1.71
N MET A 16 -0.30 5.72 1.93
CA MET A 16 -0.93 4.72 2.77
C MET A 16 -0.99 5.20 4.21
N LYS A 17 -2.17 5.11 4.80
CA LYS A 17 -2.37 5.24 6.24
C LYS A 17 -2.20 3.87 6.88
N ASP A 18 -1.40 3.78 7.93
CA ASP A 18 -1.09 2.53 8.62
C ASP A 18 -0.42 1.48 7.69
N PRO A 19 0.76 1.79 7.11
CA PRO A 19 1.46 0.85 6.26
C PRO A 19 2.00 -0.33 7.08
N VAL A 20 1.46 -1.51 6.82
CA VAL A 20 1.89 -2.80 7.34
C VAL A 20 2.71 -3.51 6.28
N GLU A 21 4.00 -3.62 6.53
CA GLU A 21 4.89 -4.48 5.78
C GLU A 21 4.65 -5.95 6.14
N SER A 22 4.58 -6.80 5.13
CA SER A 22 4.38 -8.24 5.26
C SER A 22 5.11 -8.94 4.12
N LEU A 23 5.39 -10.23 4.28
CA LEU A 23 5.93 -11.07 3.23
C LEU A 23 4.78 -11.84 2.58
N THR A 24 4.69 -11.82 1.26
CA THR A 24 3.77 -12.72 0.55
C THR A 24 4.26 -14.16 0.67
N LYS A 25 3.37 -15.12 0.43
CA LYS A 25 3.65 -16.58 0.49
C LYS A 25 4.79 -17.03 -0.43
N ASN A 26 5.17 -16.18 -1.39
CA ASN A 26 6.27 -16.37 -2.35
C ASN A 26 7.54 -15.57 -1.99
N GLY A 27 7.68 -15.10 -0.73
CA GLY A 27 8.88 -14.43 -0.21
C GLY A 27 9.09 -12.98 -0.67
N LYS A 28 8.14 -12.39 -1.39
CA LYS A 28 8.23 -10.99 -1.85
C LYS A 28 7.70 -10.01 -0.79
N PRO A 29 8.37 -8.88 -0.54
CA PRO A 29 7.86 -7.85 0.35
C PRO A 29 6.60 -7.22 -0.24
N ILE A 30 5.57 -7.11 0.59
CA ILE A 30 4.32 -6.42 0.28
C ILE A 30 4.03 -5.43 1.40
N THR A 31 3.69 -4.21 1.04
CA THR A 31 3.15 -3.24 2.00
C THR A 31 1.66 -3.14 1.78
N LYS A 32 0.89 -3.33 2.85
CA LYS A 32 -0.55 -3.11 2.88
C LYS A 32 -0.81 -1.85 3.69
N GLY A 33 -1.81 -1.07 3.31
CA GLY A 33 -2.24 0.07 4.11
C GLY A 33 -3.67 0.45 3.78
N LYS A 34 -4.18 1.49 4.40
CA LYS A 34 -5.50 2.05 4.11
C LYS A 34 -5.39 3.36 3.35
N CYS A 35 -6.25 3.55 2.36
CA CYS A 35 -6.39 4.84 1.71
C CYS A 35 -7.03 5.84 2.70
N PRO A 36 -6.41 7.01 2.97
CA PRO A 36 -6.96 8.00 3.89
C PRO A 36 -8.24 8.66 3.37
N ASP A 37 -8.49 8.57 2.05
CA ASP A 37 -9.57 9.27 1.36
C ASP A 37 -10.84 8.42 1.28
N CYS A 38 -10.70 7.16 0.89
CA CYS A 38 -11.82 6.25 0.63
C CYS A 38 -11.86 5.04 1.58
N GLY A 39 -10.95 4.99 2.57
CA GLY A 39 -10.85 3.91 3.57
C GLY A 39 -10.52 2.53 3.01
N THR A 40 -10.32 2.41 1.69
CA THR A 40 -10.10 1.12 1.02
C THR A 40 -8.68 0.64 1.26
N THR A 41 -8.54 -0.66 1.53
CA THR A 41 -7.22 -1.29 1.67
C THR A 41 -6.48 -1.20 0.34
N ILE A 42 -5.35 -0.51 0.35
CA ILE A 42 -4.44 -0.36 -0.78
C ILE A 42 -3.17 -1.15 -0.47
N CYS A 43 -2.65 -1.86 -1.46
CA CYS A 43 -1.49 -2.71 -1.31
C CYS A 43 -0.48 -2.34 -2.38
N ARG A 44 0.79 -2.18 -2.00
CA ARG A 44 1.91 -2.04 -2.92
C ARG A 44 2.77 -3.29 -2.82
N ILE A 45 2.77 -4.05 -3.92
CA ILE A 45 3.68 -5.17 -4.12
C ILE A 45 4.89 -4.62 -4.85
N GLY A 46 6.05 -4.70 -4.24
CA GLY A 46 7.27 -4.15 -4.81
C GLY A 46 8.21 -3.74 -3.71
N ALA A 47 9.47 -4.14 -3.83
CA ALA A 47 10.52 -3.78 -2.89
C ALA A 47 10.54 -2.26 -2.70
N ALA A 48 10.22 -1.81 -1.48
CA ALA A 48 10.85 -0.61 -0.97
C ALA A 48 12.34 -0.93 -0.90
N LYS A 49 13.09 -0.54 -1.93
CA LYS A 49 14.52 -0.31 -1.78
C LYS A 49 14.69 1.09 -1.24
#